data_AF-A0A1H6F617-F1
#
_entry.id   AF-A0A1H6F617-F1
#
_cell.length_a   1.000
_cell.length_b   1.000
_cell.length_c   1.000
_cell.angle_alpha   90.00
_cell.angle_beta   90.00
_cell.angle_gamma   90.00
#
_symmetry.space_group_name_H-M   'P 1'
#
loop_
_entity.id
_entity.type
_entity.pdbx_description
1 polymer ?
#
loop_
_entity_poly.entity_id
_entity_poly.type
_entity_poly.pdbx_seq_one_letter_code
_entity_poly.pdbx_strand_id
1 'polypeptide(L)'
;MLSLYECAQEIKKETGWSQERIGAETGLGLSTISRIFRIPGYRGNEISKVLIGQLHDEVVPSPFPAYLEILLNRYEGFREKLSHKEFSEYLDSTEVLLLNHRAFSDGSLEGSRLRWLLGHIEFDRAFYLRRDQINSTVRALDWYQQALGTLEDHADQKLLIQRYKLQQCMVSAKFNSCKPGTRADDPRIQQWLRDMDYLTIVEAVVKEDSWNWIAARNGLISASILRNREKCLLFWNAMRKVHKQFHNPEFTPSRDQLAVAHDPDLIWFRTHILQG
;
A
#
# COMPACT_ATOMS: atom_id res chain seq x y z
N MET A 1 6.49 2.49 -4.72
CA MET A 1 6.58 1.62 -5.91
C MET A 1 5.86 0.27 -5.77
N LEU A 2 5.00 -0.10 -6.73
CA LEU A 2 4.33 -1.41 -6.84
C LEU A 2 5.33 -2.52 -7.21
N SER A 3 5.03 -3.77 -6.87
CA SER A 3 5.79 -4.92 -7.36
C SER A 3 5.48 -5.23 -8.83
N LEU A 4 6.39 -5.92 -9.53
CA LEU A 4 6.17 -6.41 -10.90
C LEU A 4 4.86 -7.20 -11.03
N TYR A 5 4.54 -8.01 -10.03
CA TYR A 5 3.30 -8.78 -9.99
C TYR A 5 2.08 -7.86 -9.99
N GLU A 6 2.05 -6.86 -9.12
CA GLU A 6 0.93 -5.92 -9.00
C GLU A 6 0.77 -5.10 -10.28
N CYS A 7 1.85 -4.53 -10.83
CA CYS A 7 1.80 -3.80 -12.10
C CYS A 7 1.23 -4.67 -13.23
N ALA A 8 1.69 -5.92 -13.36
CA ALA A 8 1.21 -6.81 -14.41
C ALA A 8 -0.28 -7.19 -14.24
N GLN A 9 -0.74 -7.38 -13.00
CA GLN A 9 -2.15 -7.65 -12.74
C GLN A 9 -3.03 -6.43 -13.01
N GLU A 10 -2.59 -5.23 -12.64
CA GLU A 10 -3.29 -3.97 -12.94
C GLU A 10 -3.36 -3.73 -14.46
N ILE A 11 -2.25 -3.91 -15.21
CA ILE A 11 -2.26 -3.86 -16.68
C ILE A 11 -3.30 -4.83 -17.24
N LYS A 12 -3.29 -6.08 -16.79
CA LYS A 12 -4.23 -7.11 -17.25
C LYS A 12 -5.68 -6.75 -16.93
N LYS A 13 -5.95 -6.21 -15.74
CA LYS A 13 -7.28 -5.79 -15.31
C LYS A 13 -7.81 -4.67 -16.19
N GLU A 14 -7.01 -3.63 -16.42
CA GLU A 14 -7.43 -2.43 -17.14
C GLU A 14 -7.58 -2.68 -18.65
N THR A 15 -6.66 -3.45 -19.23
CA THR A 15 -6.60 -3.63 -20.69
C THR A 15 -7.29 -4.91 -21.19
N GLY A 16 -7.51 -5.89 -20.30
CA GLY A 16 -7.93 -7.24 -20.67
C GLY A 16 -6.86 -8.06 -21.43
N TRP A 17 -5.62 -7.58 -21.51
CA TRP A 17 -4.58 -8.21 -22.33
C TRP A 17 -4.12 -9.57 -21.80
N SER A 18 -3.74 -10.45 -22.75
CA SER A 18 -3.10 -11.72 -22.44
C SER A 18 -1.62 -11.54 -22.08
N GLN A 19 -1.00 -12.58 -21.51
CA GLN A 19 0.43 -12.54 -21.19
C GLN A 19 1.31 -12.40 -22.44
N GLU A 20 0.87 -12.98 -23.56
CA GLU A 20 1.52 -12.87 -24.86
C GLU A 20 1.50 -11.43 -25.37
N ARG A 21 0.35 -10.74 -25.23
CA ARG A 21 0.26 -9.33 -25.63
C ARG A 21 1.15 -8.45 -24.76
N ILE A 22 1.14 -8.63 -23.43
CA ILE A 22 2.02 -7.89 -22.52
C ILE A 22 3.50 -8.16 -22.84
N GLY A 23 3.86 -9.40 -23.19
CA GLY A 23 5.20 -9.73 -23.65
C GLY A 23 5.58 -9.03 -24.96
N ALA A 24 4.65 -8.91 -25.91
CA ALA A 24 4.88 -8.20 -27.16
C ALA A 24 5.07 -6.68 -26.96
N GLU A 25 4.28 -6.06 -26.09
CA GLU A 25 4.35 -4.61 -25.80
C GLU A 25 5.62 -4.24 -25.04
N THR A 26 6.05 -5.09 -24.09
CA THR A 26 7.28 -4.85 -23.33
C THR A 26 8.54 -5.36 -24.03
N GLY A 27 8.43 -6.22 -25.04
CA GLY A 27 9.54 -6.98 -25.61
C GLY A 27 10.14 -8.05 -24.68
N LEU A 28 9.51 -8.33 -23.54
CA LEU A 28 9.94 -9.37 -22.62
C LEU A 28 9.48 -10.75 -23.11
N GLY A 29 10.36 -11.75 -22.98
CA GLY A 29 10.01 -13.14 -23.30
C GLY A 29 8.86 -13.67 -22.45
N LEU A 30 7.98 -14.50 -23.06
CA LEU A 30 6.79 -15.04 -22.40
C LEU A 30 7.10 -15.81 -21.11
N SER A 31 8.25 -16.48 -21.03
CA SER A 31 8.69 -17.18 -19.81
C SER A 31 8.92 -16.24 -18.62
N THR A 32 9.39 -15.01 -18.89
CA THR A 32 9.54 -13.95 -17.87
C THR A 32 8.18 -13.42 -17.45
N ILE A 33 7.31 -13.08 -18.41
CA ILE A 33 5.94 -12.61 -18.12
C ILE A 33 5.16 -13.65 -17.32
N SER A 34 5.19 -14.92 -17.73
CA SER A 34 4.58 -16.04 -17.01
C SER A 34 5.06 -16.13 -15.57
N ARG A 35 6.34 -15.87 -15.32
CA ARG A 35 6.91 -15.90 -13.97
C ARG A 35 6.42 -14.71 -13.12
N ILE A 36 6.34 -13.52 -13.72
CA ILE A 36 5.78 -12.31 -13.08
C ILE A 36 4.35 -12.60 -12.62
N PHE A 37 3.47 -13.09 -13.50
CA PHE A 37 2.08 -13.39 -13.14
C PHE A 37 1.91 -14.53 -12.13
N ARG A 38 2.85 -15.47 -12.08
CA ARG A 38 2.73 -16.67 -11.24
C ARG A 38 3.30 -16.47 -9.84
N ILE A 39 4.34 -15.67 -9.66
CA ILE A 39 5.11 -15.60 -8.41
C ILE A 39 5.02 -14.17 -7.87
N PRO A 40 4.17 -13.88 -6.87
CA PRO A 40 4.00 -12.52 -6.36
C PRO A 40 5.29 -11.87 -5.82
N GLY A 41 6.23 -12.68 -5.31
CA GLY A 41 7.54 -12.23 -4.84
C GLY A 41 8.63 -12.13 -5.92
N TYR A 42 8.30 -12.33 -7.20
CA TYR A 42 9.30 -12.28 -8.27
C TYR A 42 9.78 -10.86 -8.52
N ARG A 43 11.10 -10.65 -8.38
CA ARG A 43 11.72 -9.32 -8.48
C ARG A 43 12.12 -8.91 -9.89
N GLY A 44 12.24 -9.86 -10.81
CA GLY A 44 12.80 -9.61 -12.14
C GLY A 44 14.24 -9.07 -12.09
N ASN A 45 14.72 -8.63 -13.25
CA ASN A 45 15.90 -7.78 -13.37
C ASN A 45 15.45 -6.30 -13.54
N GLU A 46 16.39 -5.36 -13.48
CA GLU A 46 16.07 -3.92 -13.61
C GLU A 46 15.38 -3.59 -14.93
N ILE A 47 15.78 -4.23 -16.03
CA ILE A 47 15.14 -4.07 -17.34
C ILE A 47 13.64 -4.44 -17.26
N SER A 48 13.31 -5.57 -16.63
CA SER A 48 11.91 -6.01 -16.50
C SER A 48 11.09 -5.03 -15.67
N LYS A 49 11.67 -4.47 -14.60
CA LYS A 49 11.01 -3.46 -13.76
C LYS A 49 10.71 -2.19 -14.53
N VAL A 50 11.69 -1.69 -15.29
CA VAL A 50 11.52 -0.48 -16.11
C VAL A 50 10.46 -0.71 -17.17
N LEU A 51 10.53 -1.79 -17.93
CA LEU A 51 9.60 -2.03 -19.05
C LEU A 51 8.16 -2.28 -18.58
N ILE A 52 7.97 -3.06 -17.51
CA ILE A 52 6.63 -3.30 -16.96
C ILE A 52 6.09 -2.03 -16.28
N GLY A 53 6.94 -1.26 -15.60
CA GLY A 53 6.56 0.02 -15.00
C GLY A 53 6.13 1.04 -16.05
N GLN A 54 6.90 1.19 -17.13
CA GLN A 54 6.55 2.07 -18.25
C GLN A 54 5.23 1.67 -18.88
N LEU A 55 5.04 0.38 -19.19
CA LEU A 55 3.78 -0.07 -19.76
C LEU A 55 2.61 0.16 -18.80
N HIS A 56 2.82 -0.03 -17.49
CA HIS A 56 1.83 0.25 -16.47
C HIS A 56 1.43 1.73 -16.45
N ASP A 57 2.41 2.64 -16.42
CA ASP A 57 2.16 4.08 -16.46
C ASP A 57 1.44 4.53 -17.76
N GLU A 58 1.67 3.83 -18.87
CA GLU A 58 1.03 4.12 -20.17
C GLU A 58 -0.43 3.67 -20.24
N VAL A 59 -0.77 2.51 -19.67
CA VAL A 59 -2.08 1.87 -19.88
C VAL A 59 -2.97 1.86 -18.65
N VAL A 60 -2.44 2.11 -17.47
CA VAL A 60 -3.20 2.17 -16.21
C VAL A 60 -3.34 3.64 -15.79
N PRO A 61 -4.51 4.27 -16.04
CA PRO A 61 -4.66 5.70 -15.78
C PRO A 61 -4.62 6.00 -14.29
N SER A 62 -3.82 7.00 -13.91
CA SER A 62 -3.93 7.61 -12.57
C SER A 62 -5.18 8.49 -12.51
N PRO A 63 -5.96 8.46 -11.41
CA PRO A 63 -7.04 9.42 -11.20
C PRO A 63 -6.51 10.83 -10.87
N PHE A 64 -5.19 10.98 -10.67
CA PHE A 64 -4.54 12.23 -10.32
C PHE A 64 -3.85 12.87 -11.53
N PRO A 65 -3.68 14.20 -11.53
CA PRO A 65 -2.95 14.89 -12.58
C PRO A 65 -1.51 14.36 -12.75
N ALA A 66 -1.09 14.14 -14.00
CA ALA A 66 0.20 13.55 -14.33
C ALA A 66 1.41 14.29 -13.70
N TYR A 67 1.33 15.62 -13.58
CA TYR A 67 2.41 16.40 -12.97
C TYR A 67 2.61 16.11 -11.47
N LEU A 68 1.55 15.72 -10.75
CA LEU A 68 1.65 15.30 -9.35
C LEU A 68 2.24 13.90 -9.21
N GLU A 69 1.97 13.00 -10.15
CA GLU A 69 2.63 11.69 -10.17
C GLU A 69 4.14 11.83 -10.45
N ILE A 70 4.54 12.75 -11.34
CA ILE A 70 5.95 13.10 -11.54
C ILE A 70 6.57 13.62 -10.24
N LEU A 71 5.85 14.47 -9.49
CA LEU A 71 6.33 15.00 -8.22
C LEU A 71 6.52 13.89 -7.18
N LEU A 72 5.56 12.98 -7.04
CA LEU A 72 5.65 11.85 -6.13
C LEU A 72 6.81 10.91 -6.50
N ASN A 73 6.96 10.60 -7.79
CA ASN A 73 8.06 9.77 -8.28
C ASN A 73 9.43 10.40 -8.00
N ARG A 74 9.55 11.73 -8.10
CA ARG A 74 10.78 12.45 -7.70
C ARG A 74 11.03 12.36 -6.20
N TYR A 75 10.00 12.55 -5.39
CA TYR A 75 10.10 12.39 -3.94
C TYR A 75 10.57 10.97 -3.54
N GLU A 76 9.96 9.92 -4.10
CA GLU A 76 10.39 8.53 -3.86
C GLU A 76 11.85 8.31 -4.31
N GLY A 77 12.22 8.80 -5.49
CA GLY A 77 13.57 8.64 -6.03
C GLY A 77 14.64 9.42 -5.25
N PHE A 78 14.30 10.56 -4.65
CA PHE A 78 15.24 11.34 -3.85
C PHE A 78 15.50 10.72 -2.48
N ARG A 79 14.49 10.06 -1.88
CA ARG A 79 14.68 9.31 -0.64
C ARG A 79 15.80 8.27 -0.73
N GLU A 80 15.96 7.64 -1.89
CA GLU A 80 16.99 6.61 -2.12
C GLU A 80 18.36 7.19 -2.49
N LYS A 81 18.40 8.39 -3.09
CA LYS A 81 19.61 8.97 -3.69
C LYS A 81 20.29 10.01 -2.81
N LEU A 82 19.53 10.75 -2.00
CA LEU A 82 20.04 11.83 -1.17
C LEU A 82 20.51 11.32 0.18
N SER A 83 21.46 12.01 0.79
CA SER A 83 21.76 11.81 2.22
C SER A 83 20.56 12.21 3.08
N HIS A 84 20.52 11.73 4.34
CA HIS A 84 19.45 12.10 5.28
C HIS A 84 19.30 13.63 5.45
N LYS A 85 20.41 14.37 5.44
CA LYS A 85 20.41 15.83 5.58
C LYS A 85 19.79 16.49 4.35
N GLU A 86 20.29 16.17 3.16
CA GLU A 86 19.79 16.71 1.89
C GLU A 86 18.32 16.35 1.68
N PHE A 87 17.93 15.12 2.02
CA PHE A 87 16.53 14.70 1.94
C PHE A 87 15.67 15.53 2.90
N SER A 88 16.11 15.74 4.16
CA SER A 88 15.36 16.60 5.10
C SER A 88 15.20 18.04 4.59
N GLU A 89 16.22 18.64 4.00
CA GLU A 89 16.14 20.00 3.43
C GLU A 89 15.20 20.04 2.21
N TYR A 90 15.23 18.98 1.38
CA TYR A 90 14.27 18.80 0.29
C TYR A 90 12.83 18.67 0.80
N LEU A 91 12.58 17.93 1.88
CA LEU A 91 11.26 17.81 2.47
C LEU A 91 10.75 19.17 2.99
N ASP A 92 11.59 19.91 3.70
CA ASP A 92 11.24 21.22 4.26
C ASP A 92 10.88 22.23 3.14
N SER A 93 11.63 22.25 2.04
CA SER A 93 11.30 23.11 0.88
C SER A 93 10.06 22.64 0.12
N THR A 94 9.87 21.32 -0.04
CA THR A 94 8.72 20.75 -0.74
C THR A 94 7.43 21.03 0.01
N GLU A 95 7.40 20.88 1.33
CA GLU A 95 6.24 21.19 2.18
C GLU A 95 5.73 22.62 1.95
N VAL A 96 6.63 23.60 1.94
CA VAL A 96 6.26 25.02 1.70
C VAL A 96 5.60 25.17 0.34
N LEU A 97 6.12 24.53 -0.71
CA LEU A 97 5.53 24.60 -2.05
C LEU A 97 4.15 23.95 -2.11
N LEU A 98 3.96 22.82 -1.44
CA LEU A 98 2.67 22.10 -1.41
C LEU A 98 1.59 22.91 -0.68
N LEU A 99 1.93 23.50 0.48
CA LEU A 99 1.00 24.30 1.27
C LEU A 99 0.56 25.60 0.56
N ASN A 100 1.40 26.13 -0.33
CA ASN A 100 1.09 27.32 -1.14
C ASN A 100 0.46 26.96 -2.50
N HIS A 101 0.23 25.68 -2.80
CA HIS A 101 -0.37 25.27 -4.06
C HIS A 101 -1.86 25.65 -4.10
N ARG A 102 -2.34 26.22 -5.21
CA ARG A 102 -3.74 26.72 -5.33
C ARG A 102 -4.80 25.67 -5.00
N ALA A 103 -4.57 24.42 -5.40
CA ALA A 103 -5.48 23.32 -5.17
C ALA A 103 -5.41 22.73 -3.75
N PHE A 104 -4.48 23.19 -2.93
CA PHE A 104 -4.31 22.66 -1.58
C PHE A 104 -5.54 22.88 -0.69
N SER A 105 -6.28 23.96 -0.92
CA SER A 105 -7.49 24.30 -0.15
C SER A 105 -8.79 23.93 -0.86
N ASP A 106 -8.73 23.40 -2.08
CA ASP A 106 -9.93 22.95 -2.78
C ASP A 106 -10.28 21.49 -2.42
N GLY A 107 -11.52 21.13 -2.66
CA GLY A 107 -12.02 19.76 -2.49
C GLY A 107 -11.76 18.88 -3.71
N SER A 108 -10.70 19.13 -4.49
CA SER A 108 -10.41 18.36 -5.71
C SER A 108 -9.53 17.15 -5.46
N LEU A 109 -9.46 16.23 -6.45
CA LEU A 109 -8.48 15.13 -6.45
C LEU A 109 -7.03 15.64 -6.43
N GLU A 110 -6.77 16.82 -7.00
CA GLU A 110 -5.46 17.46 -6.96
C GLU A 110 -5.10 17.84 -5.52
N GLY A 111 -6.02 18.51 -4.81
CA GLY A 111 -5.89 18.83 -3.38
C GLY A 111 -5.71 17.59 -2.51
N SER A 112 -6.48 16.53 -2.74
CA SER A 112 -6.32 15.24 -2.05
C SER A 112 -4.91 14.67 -2.23
N ARG A 113 -4.39 14.66 -3.46
CA ARG A 113 -3.07 14.09 -3.75
C ARG A 113 -1.93 14.90 -3.14
N LEU A 114 -2.06 16.23 -3.09
CA LEU A 114 -1.13 17.11 -2.37
C LEU A 114 -1.11 16.80 -0.87
N ARG A 115 -2.29 16.67 -0.24
CA ARG A 115 -2.41 16.27 1.18
C ARG A 115 -1.82 14.89 1.43
N TRP A 116 -2.04 13.93 0.51
CA TRP A 116 -1.40 12.62 0.60
C TRP A 116 0.13 12.75 0.62
N LEU A 117 0.72 13.53 -0.29
CA LEU A 117 2.17 13.75 -0.30
C LEU A 117 2.68 14.42 0.99
N LEU A 118 1.95 15.39 1.55
CA LEU A 118 2.29 15.94 2.88
C LEU A 118 2.25 14.88 3.98
N GLY A 119 1.30 13.96 3.93
CA GLY A 119 1.26 12.80 4.83
C GLY A 119 2.52 11.93 4.72
N HIS A 120 3.02 11.71 3.50
CA HIS A 120 4.27 10.99 3.27
C HIS A 120 5.50 11.74 3.79
N ILE A 121 5.56 13.06 3.59
CA ILE A 121 6.61 13.92 4.14
C ILE A 121 6.67 13.80 5.66
N GLU A 122 5.53 13.91 6.34
CA GLU A 122 5.43 13.79 7.80
C GLU A 122 5.74 12.37 8.29
N PHE A 123 5.33 11.35 7.54
CA PHE A 123 5.66 9.96 7.84
C PHE A 123 7.17 9.73 7.81
N ASP A 124 7.86 10.22 6.77
CA ASP A 124 9.32 10.08 6.67
C ASP A 124 10.04 10.90 7.74
N ARG A 125 9.56 12.10 8.09
CA ARG A 125 10.06 12.84 9.26
C ARG A 125 9.97 11.99 10.52
N ALA A 126 8.82 11.34 10.76
CA ALA A 126 8.60 10.54 11.95
C ALA A 126 9.49 9.28 12.01
N PHE A 127 9.55 8.50 10.92
CA PHE A 127 10.07 7.12 10.98
C PHE A 127 11.39 6.92 10.23
N TYR A 128 11.64 7.67 9.16
CA TYR A 128 12.87 7.56 8.38
C TYR A 128 13.96 8.49 8.95
N LEU A 129 13.64 9.77 9.12
CA LEU A 129 14.53 10.79 9.68
C LEU A 129 14.53 10.80 11.22
N ARG A 130 13.51 10.19 11.85
CA ARG A 130 13.33 10.15 13.32
C ARG A 130 13.32 11.53 13.97
N ARG A 131 12.72 12.51 13.28
CA ARG A 131 12.55 13.91 13.72
C ARG A 131 11.13 14.08 14.24
N ASP A 132 11.01 14.49 15.51
CA ASP A 132 9.72 14.79 16.17
C ASP A 132 8.65 13.71 15.90
N GLN A 133 8.98 12.46 16.26
CA GLN A 133 8.20 11.29 15.88
C GLN A 133 6.72 11.38 16.27
N ILE A 134 6.42 11.94 17.44
CA ILE A 134 5.05 12.04 17.94
C ILE A 134 4.25 13.04 17.11
N ASN A 135 4.72 14.30 16.99
CA ASN A 135 3.97 15.32 16.27
C ASN A 135 3.90 15.00 14.77
N SER A 136 4.99 14.48 14.19
CA SER A 136 5.02 14.11 12.77
C SER A 136 4.09 12.94 12.48
N THR A 137 3.94 11.96 13.39
CA THR A 137 2.92 10.91 13.24
C THR A 137 1.52 11.51 13.25
N VAL A 138 1.22 12.43 14.19
CA VAL A 138 -0.10 13.07 14.28
C VAL A 138 -0.42 13.86 13.01
N ARG A 139 0.54 14.65 12.50
CA ARG A 139 0.37 15.41 11.26
C ARG A 139 0.22 14.49 10.04
N ALA A 140 0.98 13.39 9.97
CA ALA A 140 0.82 12.41 8.90
C ALA A 140 -0.60 11.83 8.87
N LEU A 141 -1.12 11.42 10.03
CA LEU A 141 -2.49 10.90 10.16
C LEU A 141 -3.54 11.94 9.77
N ASP A 142 -3.38 13.18 10.20
CA ASP A 142 -4.27 14.28 9.84
C ASP A 142 -4.30 14.52 8.32
N TRP A 143 -3.13 14.58 7.69
CA TRP A 143 -3.04 14.75 6.23
C TRP A 143 -3.67 13.60 5.45
N TYR A 144 -3.42 12.36 5.86
CA TYR A 144 -4.06 11.21 5.23
C TYR A 144 -5.57 11.20 5.44
N GLN A 145 -6.06 11.59 6.62
CA GLN A 145 -7.49 11.68 6.92
C GLN A 145 -8.19 12.74 6.07
N GLN A 146 -7.58 13.92 5.92
CA GLN A 146 -8.12 14.98 5.05
C GLN A 146 -8.11 14.55 3.57
N ALA A 147 -7.04 13.87 3.12
CA ALA A 147 -6.97 13.32 1.78
C ALA A 147 -8.06 12.26 1.54
N LEU A 148 -8.31 11.40 2.53
CA LEU A 148 -9.33 10.35 2.48
C LEU A 148 -10.73 10.95 2.40
N GLY A 149 -11.05 11.93 3.26
CA GLY A 149 -12.36 12.61 3.22
C GLY A 149 -12.63 13.24 1.86
N THR A 150 -11.61 13.84 1.23
CA THR A 150 -11.75 14.37 -0.13
C THR A 150 -12.08 13.26 -1.15
N LEU A 151 -11.45 12.08 -1.05
CA LEU A 151 -11.77 10.96 -1.95
C LEU A 151 -13.15 10.34 -1.70
N GLU A 152 -13.63 10.37 -0.46
CA GLU A 152 -14.97 9.90 -0.08
C GLU A 152 -16.06 10.81 -0.66
N ASP A 153 -15.84 12.12 -0.65
CA ASP A 153 -16.76 13.12 -1.20
C ASP A 153 -16.98 12.99 -2.73
N HIS A 154 -16.00 12.47 -3.47
CA HIS A 154 -16.12 12.30 -4.92
C HIS A 154 -17.05 11.14 -5.34
N ALA A 155 -17.54 10.32 -4.41
CA ALA A 155 -18.48 9.20 -4.61
C ALA A 155 -18.17 8.21 -5.76
N ASP A 156 -16.98 8.26 -6.36
CA ASP A 156 -16.58 7.38 -7.46
C ASP A 156 -16.09 6.03 -6.92
N GLN A 157 -16.65 4.93 -7.43
CA GLN A 157 -16.23 3.58 -7.10
C GLN A 157 -14.82 3.26 -7.61
N LYS A 158 -14.37 3.93 -8.68
CA LYS A 158 -13.01 3.77 -9.24
C LYS A 158 -11.90 4.20 -8.27
N LEU A 159 -12.25 4.99 -7.24
CA LEU A 159 -11.31 5.46 -6.21
C LEU A 159 -11.13 4.48 -5.04
N LEU A 160 -11.75 3.29 -5.09
CA LEU A 160 -11.65 2.28 -4.02
C LEU A 160 -10.20 1.97 -3.63
N ILE A 161 -9.33 1.77 -4.62
CA ILE A 161 -7.92 1.43 -4.39
C ILE A 161 -7.16 2.61 -3.76
N GLN A 162 -7.46 3.84 -4.16
CA GLN A 162 -6.83 5.04 -3.61
C GLN A 162 -7.27 5.27 -2.16
N ARG A 163 -8.56 5.06 -1.85
CA ARG A 163 -9.08 5.10 -0.47
C ARG A 163 -8.39 4.05 0.41
N TYR A 164 -8.28 2.81 -0.08
CA TYR A 164 -7.55 1.75 0.63
C TYR A 164 -6.08 2.10 0.84
N LYS A 165 -5.38 2.60 -0.19
CA LYS A 165 -3.96 2.98 -0.07
C LYS A 165 -3.76 4.08 0.98
N LEU A 166 -4.65 5.08 1.07
CA LEU A 166 -4.62 6.08 2.15
C LEU A 166 -4.85 5.48 3.53
N GLN A 167 -5.86 4.62 3.68
CA GLN A 167 -6.09 3.93 4.95
C GLN A 167 -4.91 3.03 5.33
N GLN A 168 -4.26 2.37 4.38
CA GLN A 168 -3.03 1.62 4.61
C GLN A 168 -1.91 2.53 5.12
N CYS A 169 -1.75 3.74 4.56
CA CYS A 169 -0.79 4.73 5.04
C CYS A 169 -1.08 5.13 6.50
N MET A 170 -2.37 5.34 6.84
CA MET A 170 -2.79 5.64 8.20
C MET A 170 -2.48 4.48 9.16
N VAL A 171 -2.78 3.23 8.76
CA VAL A 171 -2.47 2.03 9.54
C VAL A 171 -0.97 1.91 9.74
N SER A 172 -0.16 2.11 8.69
CA SER A 172 1.31 2.10 8.80
C SER A 172 1.81 3.17 9.77
N ALA A 173 1.31 4.41 9.68
CA ALA A 173 1.69 5.48 10.60
C ALA A 173 1.34 5.11 12.04
N LYS A 174 0.10 4.66 12.28
CA LYS A 174 -0.37 4.28 13.61
C LYS A 174 0.40 3.09 14.18
N PHE A 175 0.64 2.06 13.36
CA PHE A 175 1.28 0.83 13.79
C PHE A 175 2.78 1.01 14.03
N ASN A 176 3.45 1.87 13.26
CA ASN A 176 4.88 2.17 13.46
C ASN A 176 5.15 2.98 14.72
N SER A 177 4.15 3.66 15.27
CA SER A 177 4.23 4.29 16.59
C SER A 177 4.04 3.30 17.75
N CYS A 178 3.81 2.02 17.45
CA CYS A 178 3.58 0.96 18.44
C CYS A 178 4.53 -0.21 18.24
N LYS A 179 4.89 -0.89 19.33
CA LYS A 179 5.70 -2.11 19.25
C LYS A 179 4.90 -3.22 18.55
N PRO A 180 5.46 -3.92 17.55
CA PRO A 180 4.79 -5.08 16.95
C PRO A 180 4.46 -6.15 18.01
N GLY A 181 3.30 -6.81 17.88
CA GLY A 181 2.83 -7.84 18.81
C GLY A 181 2.08 -7.32 20.03
N THR A 182 2.21 -6.03 20.38
CA THR A 182 1.43 -5.44 21.50
C THR A 182 0.12 -4.81 21.01
N ARG A 183 -0.11 -4.77 19.70
CA ARG A 183 -1.24 -4.06 19.08
C ARG A 183 -2.57 -4.73 19.40
N ALA A 184 -2.58 -6.06 19.50
CA ALA A 184 -3.74 -6.85 19.89
C ALA A 184 -4.15 -6.67 21.36
N ASP A 185 -3.27 -6.08 22.19
CA ASP A 185 -3.53 -5.84 23.61
C ASP A 185 -3.83 -4.35 23.91
N ASP A 186 -3.76 -3.46 22.90
CA ASP A 186 -4.11 -2.04 23.06
C ASP A 186 -5.56 -1.78 22.60
N PRO A 187 -6.51 -1.53 23.53
CA PRO A 187 -7.91 -1.27 23.17
C PRO A 187 -8.09 -0.04 22.27
N ARG A 188 -7.17 0.93 22.33
CA ARG A 188 -7.25 2.14 21.51
C ARG A 188 -6.95 1.84 20.05
N ILE A 189 -6.03 0.92 19.77
CA ILE A 189 -5.74 0.47 18.39
C ILE A 189 -6.91 -0.33 17.85
N GLN A 190 -7.47 -1.23 18.66
CA GLN A 190 -8.64 -2.01 18.27
C GLN A 190 -9.83 -1.10 17.97
N GLN A 191 -10.12 -0.13 18.84
CA GLN A 191 -11.21 0.82 18.61
C GLN A 191 -10.96 1.66 17.36
N TRP A 192 -9.74 2.18 17.19
CA TRP A 192 -9.39 2.98 16.01
C TRP A 192 -9.56 2.20 14.69
N LEU A 193 -9.15 0.93 14.64
CA LEU A 193 -9.37 0.07 13.47
C LEU A 193 -10.86 -0.15 13.17
N ARG A 194 -11.71 -0.19 14.20
CA ARG A 194 -13.17 -0.30 14.05
C ARG A 194 -13.78 1.01 13.57
N ASP A 195 -13.35 2.13 14.14
CA ASP A 195 -13.89 3.46 13.83
C ASP A 195 -13.63 3.84 12.36
N MET A 196 -12.48 3.46 11.81
CA MET A 196 -12.15 3.69 10.40
C MET A 196 -12.70 2.62 9.44
N ASP A 197 -13.43 1.62 9.97
CA ASP A 197 -13.99 0.48 9.24
C ASP A 197 -12.96 -0.25 8.32
N TYR A 198 -11.73 -0.41 8.82
CA TYR A 198 -10.61 -0.85 7.98
C TYR A 198 -10.83 -2.23 7.35
N LEU A 199 -11.43 -3.18 8.07
CA LEU A 199 -11.64 -4.52 7.52
C LEU A 199 -12.62 -4.51 6.34
N THR A 200 -13.57 -3.58 6.31
CA THR A 200 -14.57 -3.48 5.24
C THR A 200 -13.94 -2.96 3.96
N ILE A 201 -13.11 -1.90 4.02
CA ILE A 201 -12.38 -1.45 2.81
C ILE A 201 -11.48 -2.57 2.28
N VAL A 202 -10.78 -3.29 3.16
CA VAL A 202 -9.83 -4.31 2.74
C VAL A 202 -10.57 -5.48 2.09
N GLU A 203 -11.72 -5.87 2.63
CA GLU A 203 -12.57 -6.87 2.00
C GLU A 203 -13.08 -6.43 0.63
N ALA A 204 -13.50 -5.18 0.46
CA ALA A 204 -13.92 -4.64 -0.82
C ALA A 204 -12.79 -4.71 -1.85
N VAL A 205 -11.57 -4.32 -1.47
CA VAL A 205 -10.37 -4.42 -2.33
C VAL A 205 -10.04 -5.86 -2.67
N VAL A 206 -10.11 -6.79 -1.72
CA VAL A 206 -9.80 -8.20 -1.98
C VAL A 206 -10.86 -8.87 -2.88
N LYS A 207 -12.11 -8.38 -2.86
CA LYS A 207 -13.16 -8.83 -3.78
C LYS A 207 -12.92 -8.31 -5.19
N GLU A 208 -12.57 -7.03 -5.32
CA GLU A 208 -12.33 -6.34 -6.58
C GLU A 208 -11.01 -6.81 -7.23
N ASP A 209 -9.93 -6.83 -6.45
CA ASP A 209 -8.59 -7.23 -6.85
C ASP A 209 -8.20 -8.53 -6.12
N SER A 210 -8.77 -9.65 -6.54
CA SER A 210 -8.53 -10.96 -5.90
C SER A 210 -7.07 -11.43 -5.93
N TRP A 211 -6.23 -10.78 -6.74
CA TRP A 211 -4.79 -10.99 -6.82
C TRP A 211 -4.01 -10.20 -5.77
N ASN A 212 -4.62 -9.20 -5.12
CA ASN A 212 -3.96 -8.30 -4.16
C ASN A 212 -3.74 -8.98 -2.80
N TRP A 213 -2.72 -9.83 -2.75
CA TRP A 213 -2.34 -10.56 -1.54
C TRP A 213 -1.81 -9.63 -0.43
N ILE A 214 -1.33 -8.43 -0.76
CA ILE A 214 -0.88 -7.44 0.24
C ILE A 214 -2.09 -6.90 1.01
N ALA A 215 -3.16 -6.54 0.31
CA ALA A 215 -4.43 -6.16 0.94
C ALA A 215 -4.97 -7.30 1.81
N ALA A 216 -5.04 -8.52 1.27
CA ALA A 216 -5.47 -9.68 2.04
C ALA A 216 -4.60 -9.89 3.30
N ARG A 217 -3.27 -9.75 3.19
CA ARG A 217 -2.36 -9.89 4.34
C ARG A 217 -2.59 -8.80 5.39
N ASN A 218 -2.72 -7.54 4.99
CA ASN A 218 -2.98 -6.43 5.90
C ASN A 218 -4.35 -6.59 6.60
N GLY A 219 -5.34 -7.12 5.87
CA GLY A 219 -6.63 -7.52 6.41
C GLY A 219 -6.51 -8.63 7.43
N LEU A 220 -5.71 -9.67 7.16
CA LEU A 220 -5.46 -10.77 8.08
C LEU A 220 -4.81 -10.30 9.39
N ILE A 221 -3.81 -9.40 9.30
CA ILE A 221 -3.16 -8.78 10.46
C ILE A 221 -4.19 -8.03 11.30
N SER A 222 -4.97 -7.15 10.67
CA SER A 222 -5.95 -6.32 11.37
C SER A 222 -7.10 -7.16 11.95
N ALA A 223 -7.54 -8.20 11.24
CA ALA A 223 -8.55 -9.14 11.72
C ALA A 223 -8.04 -9.96 12.92
N SER A 224 -6.76 -10.35 12.92
CA SER A 224 -6.13 -11.03 14.05
C SER A 224 -6.06 -10.13 15.28
N ILE A 225 -5.63 -8.87 15.11
CA ILE A 225 -5.63 -7.85 16.17
C ILE A 225 -7.04 -7.67 16.77
N LEU A 226 -8.06 -7.63 15.90
CA LEU A 226 -9.46 -7.48 16.29
C LEU A 226 -10.12 -8.80 16.75
N ARG A 227 -9.38 -9.91 16.75
CA ARG A 227 -9.86 -11.25 17.10
C ARG A 227 -11.12 -11.67 16.32
N ASN A 228 -11.21 -11.25 15.06
CA ASN A 228 -12.34 -11.53 14.20
C ASN A 228 -12.10 -12.81 13.38
N ARG A 229 -12.66 -13.93 13.83
CA ARG A 229 -12.47 -15.26 13.22
C ARG A 229 -12.90 -15.30 11.76
N GLU A 230 -14.07 -14.75 11.45
CA GLU A 230 -14.64 -14.77 10.10
C GLU A 230 -13.74 -14.03 9.12
N LYS A 231 -13.32 -12.81 9.47
CA LYS A 231 -12.44 -12.00 8.62
C LYS A 231 -11.05 -12.61 8.47
N CYS A 232 -10.49 -13.21 9.53
CA CYS A 232 -9.23 -13.96 9.41
C CYS A 232 -9.33 -15.09 8.37
N LEU A 233 -10.39 -15.90 8.41
CA LEU A 233 -10.61 -16.97 7.44
C LEU A 233 -10.78 -16.43 6.02
N LEU A 234 -11.55 -15.35 5.85
CA LEU A 234 -11.75 -14.69 4.57
C LEU A 234 -10.41 -14.27 3.93
N PHE A 235 -9.61 -13.51 4.68
CA PHE A 235 -8.34 -12.98 4.17
C PHE A 235 -7.28 -14.06 3.97
N TRP A 236 -7.21 -15.05 4.87
CA TRP A 236 -6.31 -16.19 4.69
C TRP A 236 -6.63 -16.99 3.43
N ASN A 237 -7.92 -17.26 3.19
CA ASN A 237 -8.36 -17.96 1.99
C ASN A 237 -8.10 -17.13 0.72
N ALA A 238 -8.26 -15.80 0.78
CA ALA A 238 -7.88 -14.93 -0.33
C ALA A 238 -6.40 -15.06 -0.68
N MET A 239 -5.49 -14.99 0.30
CA MET A 239 -4.05 -15.20 0.07
C MET A 239 -3.76 -16.58 -0.55
N ARG A 240 -4.37 -17.64 -0.04
CA ARG A 240 -4.19 -19.01 -0.54
C ARG A 240 -4.66 -19.21 -1.98
N LYS A 241 -5.66 -18.44 -2.43
CA LYS A 241 -6.12 -18.43 -3.84
C LYS A 241 -5.11 -17.77 -4.78
N VAL A 242 -4.35 -16.78 -4.31
CA VAL A 242 -3.35 -16.07 -5.12
C VAL A 242 -2.19 -16.98 -5.52
N HIS A 243 -1.63 -17.73 -4.56
CA HIS A 243 -0.50 -18.61 -4.83
C HIS A 243 -0.42 -19.80 -3.86
N LYS A 244 -0.05 -20.97 -4.38
CA LYS A 244 0.01 -22.22 -3.58
C LYS A 244 0.94 -22.13 -2.37
N GLN A 245 2.02 -21.34 -2.44
CA GLN A 245 2.96 -21.21 -1.32
C GLN A 245 2.33 -20.54 -0.09
N PHE A 246 1.26 -19.76 -0.24
CA PHE A 246 0.51 -19.22 0.91
C PHE A 246 -0.20 -20.31 1.72
N HIS A 247 -0.24 -21.57 1.28
CA HIS A 247 -0.69 -22.67 2.14
C HIS A 247 0.33 -23.01 3.24
N ASN A 248 1.60 -22.65 3.04
CA ASN A 248 2.65 -22.83 4.03
C ASN A 248 2.75 -21.56 4.90
N PRO A 249 2.44 -21.62 6.21
CA PRO A 249 2.56 -20.46 7.10
C PRO A 249 4.00 -19.92 7.21
N GLU A 250 5.02 -20.72 6.89
CA GLU A 250 6.44 -20.36 6.86
C GLU A 250 6.85 -19.62 5.57
N PHE A 251 5.93 -19.47 4.61
CA PHE A 251 6.24 -18.78 3.36
C PHE A 251 6.44 -17.28 3.58
N THR A 252 7.58 -16.79 3.10
CA THR A 252 7.98 -15.38 3.11
C THR A 252 7.81 -14.79 1.70
N PRO A 253 6.76 -14.00 1.44
CA PRO A 253 6.45 -13.52 0.09
C PRO A 253 7.41 -12.43 -0.40
N SER A 254 8.07 -11.69 0.50
CA SER A 254 9.10 -10.70 0.18
C SER A 254 10.06 -10.52 1.35
N ARG A 255 11.22 -9.86 1.14
CA ARG A 255 12.21 -9.62 2.21
C ARG A 255 11.65 -8.76 3.36
N ASP A 256 10.69 -7.90 3.04
CA ASP A 256 10.17 -6.88 3.96
C ASP A 256 8.90 -7.36 4.70
N GLN A 257 8.45 -8.59 4.44
CA GLN A 257 7.25 -9.18 5.02
C GLN A 257 7.62 -10.47 5.74
N LEU A 258 7.27 -10.60 7.01
CA LEU A 258 7.54 -11.81 7.78
C LEU A 258 6.73 -13.00 7.25
N ALA A 259 7.10 -14.23 7.58
CA ALA A 259 6.18 -15.36 7.39
C ALA A 259 4.96 -15.21 8.33
N VAL A 260 3.81 -15.79 7.97
CA VAL A 260 2.62 -15.79 8.85
C VAL A 260 2.94 -16.47 10.18
N ALA A 261 3.76 -17.52 10.15
CA ALA A 261 4.28 -18.24 11.31
C ALA A 261 5.10 -17.38 12.28
N HIS A 262 5.64 -16.25 11.81
CA HIS A 262 6.58 -15.41 12.57
C HIS A 262 6.08 -13.99 12.83
N ASP A 263 4.98 -13.58 12.19
CA ASP A 263 4.41 -12.25 12.38
C ASP A 263 3.80 -12.11 13.79
N PRO A 264 4.27 -11.18 14.63
CA PRO A 264 3.82 -11.09 16.02
C PRO A 264 2.36 -10.61 16.16
N ASP A 265 1.81 -9.91 15.17
CA ASP A 265 0.39 -9.50 15.23
C ASP A 265 -0.58 -10.62 14.78
N LEU A 266 -0.04 -11.72 14.23
CA LEU A 266 -0.80 -12.89 13.82
C LEU A 266 -0.88 -13.98 14.90
N ILE A 267 -0.39 -13.74 16.12
CA ILE A 267 -0.40 -14.72 17.21
C ILE A 267 -1.82 -15.27 17.47
N TRP A 268 -2.83 -14.40 17.53
CA TRP A 268 -4.20 -14.82 17.79
C TRP A 268 -4.73 -15.74 16.68
N PHE A 269 -4.57 -15.35 15.41
CA PHE A 269 -4.93 -16.15 14.25
C PHE A 269 -4.24 -17.52 14.26
N ARG A 270 -2.92 -17.57 14.52
CA ARG A 270 -2.18 -18.83 14.57
C ARG A 270 -2.72 -19.78 15.63
N THR A 271 -2.97 -19.26 16.83
CA THR A 271 -3.35 -20.06 18.00
C THR A 271 -4.79 -20.58 17.92
N HIS A 272 -5.72 -19.79 17.37
CA HIS A 272 -7.16 -20.09 17.44
C HIS A 272 -7.79 -20.54 16.12
N ILE A 273 -7.07 -20.44 15.01
CA ILE A 273 -7.61 -20.70 13.66
C ILE A 273 -6.70 -21.61 12.83
N LEU A 274 -5.38 -21.45 12.87
CA LEU A 274 -4.49 -22.37 12.15
C LEU A 274 -4.24 -23.67 12.90
N GLN A 275 -4.20 -23.62 14.23
CA GLN A 275 -3.93 -24.78 15.09
C GLN A 275 -5.19 -25.47 15.63
N GLY A 276 -6.36 -24.84 15.52
CA GLY A 276 -7.64 -25.35 16.02
C GLY A 276 -8.69 -25.43 14.93
#